data_AF-A0A0R2UYP8-F1
#
_entry.id   AF-A0A0R2UYP8-F1
#
_cell.length_a   1.000
_cell.length_b   1.000
_cell.length_c   1.000
_cell.angle_alpha   90.00
_cell.angle_beta   90.00
_cell.angle_gamma   90.00
#
_symmetry.space_group_name_H-M   'P 1'
#
loop_
_entity.id
_entity.type
_entity.pdbx_description
1 polymer ?
#
loop_
_entity_poly.entity_id
_entity_poly.type
_entity_poly.pdbx_seq_one_letter_code
_entity_poly.pdbx_strand_id
1 'polypeptide(L)'
;MSLAMANALFFSSPFFISIFAKLFLKENIGIKRWSAIFVGFIGVYIVLNPDFENFKFVNLAPVACALCYSASMIILKVTSDKDNVYTQLSHLYIGAIIISILFYIFAGDGKFNSFTNPSMQFIFRKWFVNPKEAWPIIFFMGCCGALAFALVFNAYNKGSPSTVSLFEYSLILYSIIIGYLIFDESPTTRTLIGASIIVLSGIYIYFREKVKNNLIVTENPIR
;
A
#
# COMPACT_ATOMS: atom_id res chain seq x y z
N MET A 1 12.05 12.39 8.16
CA MET A 1 10.69 11.83 8.29
C MET A 1 10.81 10.48 8.98
N SER A 2 10.00 10.22 10.01
CA SER A 2 9.94 8.90 10.63
C SER A 2 9.23 7.90 9.71
N LEU A 3 9.53 6.61 9.85
CA LEU A 3 8.86 5.55 9.10
C LEU A 3 7.34 5.55 9.35
N ALA A 4 6.93 5.81 10.59
CA ALA A 4 5.52 5.89 10.97
C ALA A 4 4.78 7.03 10.25
N MET A 5 5.41 8.21 10.13
CA MET A 5 4.86 9.31 9.34
C MET A 5 4.72 8.94 7.85
N ALA A 6 5.75 8.33 7.27
CA ALA A 6 5.71 7.92 5.87
C ALA A 6 4.57 6.93 5.59
N ASN A 7 4.41 5.93 6.44
CA ASN A 7 3.34 4.93 6.33
C ASN A 7 1.96 5.56 6.55
N ALA A 8 1.81 6.45 7.54
CA ALA A 8 0.53 7.11 7.82
C ALA A 8 0.05 7.95 6.63
N LEU A 9 0.98 8.66 5.99
CA LEU A 9 0.70 9.42 4.77
C LEU A 9 0.42 8.51 3.58
N PHE A 10 1.12 7.38 3.44
CA PHE A 10 0.83 6.41 2.37
C PHE A 10 -0.56 5.78 2.51
N PHE A 11 -1.01 5.53 3.74
CA PHE A 11 -2.36 5.02 4.06
C PHE A 11 -3.49 6.00 3.72
N SER A 12 -3.20 7.15 3.10
CA SER A 12 -4.22 7.89 2.34
C SER A 12 -4.63 7.18 1.04
N SER A 13 -3.94 6.11 0.62
CA SER A 13 -4.26 5.33 -0.59
C SER A 13 -5.73 4.92 -0.68
N PRO A 14 -6.41 4.42 0.37
CA PRO A 14 -7.78 3.95 0.22
C PRO A 14 -8.79 5.06 -0.09
N PHE A 15 -8.49 6.31 0.31
CA PHE A 15 -9.27 7.47 -0.12
C PHE A 15 -9.10 7.75 -1.61
N PHE A 16 -7.87 7.78 -2.10
CA PHE A 16 -7.60 8.02 -3.51
C PHE A 16 -8.13 6.90 -4.40
N ILE A 17 -8.00 5.63 -3.97
CA ILE A 17 -8.61 4.49 -4.67
C ILE A 17 -10.13 4.67 -4.76
N SER A 18 -10.78 5.06 -3.66
CA SER A 18 -12.24 5.29 -3.66
C SER A 18 -12.64 6.45 -4.58
N ILE A 19 -11.89 7.55 -4.56
CA ILE A 19 -12.15 8.69 -5.46
C ILE A 19 -11.98 8.27 -6.92
N PHE A 20 -10.89 7.59 -7.26
CA PHE A 20 -10.64 7.13 -8.62
C PHE A 20 -11.60 6.03 -9.07
N ALA A 21 -12.03 5.14 -8.18
CA ALA A 21 -13.07 4.16 -8.49
C ALA A 21 -14.40 4.85 -8.86
N LYS A 22 -14.78 5.91 -8.13
CA LYS A 22 -15.94 6.72 -8.49
C LYS A 22 -15.78 7.43 -9.84
N LEU A 23 -14.59 7.94 -10.16
CA LEU A 23 -14.34 8.72 -11.38
C LEU A 23 -14.20 7.83 -12.64
N PHE A 24 -13.37 6.79 -12.58
CA PHE A 24 -13.01 5.96 -13.74
C PHE A 24 -13.90 4.73 -13.90
N LEU A 25 -14.29 4.09 -12.79
CA LEU A 25 -15.15 2.89 -12.81
C LEU A 25 -16.63 3.23 -12.59
N LYS A 26 -16.96 4.50 -12.36
CA LYS A 26 -18.32 4.99 -12.08
C LYS A 26 -18.98 4.25 -10.90
N GLU A 27 -18.18 3.82 -9.92
CA GLU A 27 -18.70 3.15 -8.73
C GLU A 27 -19.54 4.10 -7.86
N ASN A 28 -20.73 3.64 -7.45
CA ASN A 28 -21.59 4.38 -6.54
C ASN A 28 -21.19 4.14 -5.07
N ILE A 29 -20.28 4.99 -4.56
CA ILE A 29 -19.80 4.92 -3.18
C ILE A 29 -20.73 5.71 -2.26
N GLY A 30 -21.57 4.99 -1.49
CA GLY A 30 -22.47 5.62 -0.52
C GLY A 30 -21.75 6.20 0.71
N ILE A 31 -22.41 7.13 1.41
CA ILE A 31 -21.89 7.86 2.59
C ILE A 31 -21.28 6.95 3.66
N LYS A 32 -21.87 5.77 3.87
CA LYS A 32 -21.45 4.81 4.89
C LYS A 32 -20.15 4.06 4.51
N ARG A 33 -19.79 3.97 3.22
CA ARG A 33 -18.47 3.47 2.80
C ARG A 33 -17.40 4.54 3.06
N TRP A 34 -17.70 5.78 2.68
CA TRP A 34 -16.88 6.95 3.00
C TRP A 34 -16.59 7.08 4.49
N SER A 35 -17.60 6.92 5.34
CA SER A 35 -17.41 6.99 6.79
C SER A 35 -16.50 5.88 7.30
N ALA A 36 -16.60 4.66 6.78
CA ALA A 36 -15.77 3.55 7.25
C ALA A 36 -14.31 3.67 6.77
N ILE A 37 -14.05 4.18 5.57
CA ILE A 37 -12.69 4.55 5.14
C ILE A 37 -12.11 5.61 6.07
N PHE A 38 -12.91 6.64 6.39
CA PHE A 38 -12.48 7.71 7.29
C PHE A 38 -12.18 7.20 8.71
N VAL A 39 -13.04 6.34 9.26
CA VAL A 39 -12.84 5.72 10.57
C VAL A 39 -11.61 4.80 10.56
N GLY A 40 -11.41 4.01 9.50
CA GLY A 40 -10.21 3.18 9.34
C GLY A 40 -8.92 4.01 9.34
N PHE A 41 -8.93 5.14 8.63
CA PHE A 41 -7.81 6.08 8.62
C PHE A 41 -7.55 6.73 9.99
N ILE A 42 -8.59 7.07 10.75
CA ILE A 42 -8.43 7.53 12.15
C ILE A 42 -7.72 6.45 12.97
N GLY A 43 -8.10 5.17 12.81
CA GLY A 43 -7.41 4.05 13.44
C GLY A 43 -5.92 4.01 13.09
N VAL A 44 -5.59 4.17 11.81
CA VAL A 44 -4.19 4.25 11.33
C VAL A 44 -3.44 5.41 11.97
N TYR A 45 -4.03 6.60 11.99
CA TYR A 45 -3.45 7.80 12.60
C TYR A 45 -3.17 7.61 14.10
N ILE A 46 -4.09 6.96 14.81
CA ILE A 46 -3.92 6.61 16.21
C ILE A 46 -2.75 5.63 16.36
N VAL A 47 -2.69 4.54 15.59
CA VAL A 47 -1.60 3.56 15.75
C VAL A 47 -0.22 4.17 15.44
N LEU A 48 -0.12 4.88 14.32
CA LEU A 48 1.18 5.33 13.81
C LEU A 48 1.72 6.56 14.53
N ASN A 49 0.86 7.33 15.21
CA ASN A 49 1.24 8.57 15.88
C ASN A 49 2.20 9.46 15.05
N PRO A 50 1.80 9.88 13.84
CA PRO A 50 2.66 10.70 13.02
C PRO A 50 2.93 12.05 13.69
N ASP A 51 4.21 12.41 13.83
CA ASP A 51 4.66 13.70 14.36
C ASP A 51 4.89 14.72 13.24
N PHE A 52 4.15 15.83 13.28
CA PHE A 52 4.16 16.89 12.27
C PHE A 52 5.03 18.10 12.62
N GLU A 53 5.79 18.10 13.72
CA GLU A 53 6.56 19.27 14.18
C GLU A 53 7.54 19.83 13.13
N ASN A 54 8.04 19.01 12.22
CA ASN A 54 8.98 19.41 11.16
C ASN A 54 8.46 19.08 9.75
N PHE A 55 7.22 19.48 9.44
CA PHE A 55 6.63 19.22 8.13
C PHE A 55 7.30 20.04 7.01
N LYS A 56 8.04 19.34 6.13
CA LYS A 56 8.64 19.90 4.90
C LYS A 56 7.88 19.41 3.67
N PHE A 57 7.92 20.16 2.57
CA PHE A 57 7.27 19.76 1.31
C PHE A 57 7.69 18.36 0.81
N VAL A 58 8.94 17.96 1.06
CA VAL A 58 9.45 16.61 0.73
C VAL A 58 8.68 15.49 1.44
N ASN A 59 8.08 15.75 2.60
CA ASN A 59 7.28 14.78 3.33
C ASN A 59 5.92 14.49 2.64
N LEU A 60 5.53 15.22 1.59
CA LEU A 60 4.37 14.89 0.76
C LEU A 60 4.64 13.75 -0.24
N ALA A 61 5.89 13.32 -0.39
CA ALA A 61 6.25 12.24 -1.31
C ALA A 61 5.45 10.92 -1.08
N PRO A 62 5.16 10.46 0.15
CA PRO A 62 4.32 9.28 0.38
C PRO A 62 2.87 9.49 -0.07
N VAL A 63 2.34 10.72 0.00
CA VAL A 63 0.99 11.03 -0.51
C VAL A 63 0.97 10.98 -2.04
N ALA A 64 2.01 11.50 -2.70
CA ALA A 64 2.17 11.36 -4.14
C ALA A 64 2.34 9.88 -4.55
N CYS A 65 3.08 9.10 -3.77
CA CYS A 65 3.18 7.65 -3.95
C CYS A 65 1.81 6.97 -3.79
N ALA A 66 1.03 7.32 -2.76
CA ALA A 66 -0.32 6.81 -2.57
C ALA A 66 -1.25 7.15 -3.76
N LEU A 67 -1.15 8.35 -4.32
CA LEU A 67 -1.87 8.74 -5.54
C LEU A 67 -1.49 7.86 -6.74
N CYS A 68 -0.18 7.71 -7.02
CA CYS A 68 0.31 6.88 -8.11
C CYS A 68 -0.06 5.40 -7.93
N TYR A 69 0.06 4.89 -6.70
CA TYR A 69 -0.36 3.54 -6.33
C TYR A 69 -1.86 3.35 -6.59
N SER A 70 -2.68 4.28 -6.13
CA SER A 70 -4.13 4.24 -6.31
C SER A 70 -4.51 4.27 -7.79
N ALA A 71 -3.86 5.11 -8.59
CA ALA A 71 -4.05 5.13 -10.03
C ALA A 71 -3.66 3.79 -10.67
N SER A 72 -2.53 3.19 -10.25
CA SER A 72 -2.10 1.88 -10.75
C SER A 72 -3.09 0.76 -10.45
N MET A 73 -3.68 0.74 -9.24
CA MET A 73 -4.69 -0.25 -8.84
C MET A 73 -6.02 -0.07 -9.60
N ILE A 74 -6.36 1.16 -9.98
CA ILE A 74 -7.55 1.43 -10.80
C ILE A 74 -7.30 1.08 -12.26
N ILE A 75 -6.13 1.39 -12.82
CA ILE A 75 -5.74 0.92 -14.16
C ILE A 75 -5.78 -0.61 -14.21
N LEU A 76 -5.24 -1.27 -13.18
CA LEU A 76 -5.30 -2.71 -13.02
C LEU A 76 -6.74 -3.22 -13.08
N LYS A 77 -7.66 -2.61 -12.33
CA LYS A 77 -9.09 -2.98 -12.37
C LYS A 77 -9.70 -2.76 -13.75
N VAL A 78 -9.37 -1.66 -14.43
CA VAL A 78 -9.89 -1.37 -15.77
C VAL A 78 -9.38 -2.37 -16.81
N THR A 79 -8.12 -2.80 -16.71
CA THR A 79 -7.54 -3.78 -17.65
C THR A 79 -7.90 -5.22 -17.30
N SER A 80 -8.42 -5.50 -16.10
CA SER A 80 -8.78 -6.85 -15.67
C SER A 80 -9.87 -7.52 -16.52
N ASP A 81 -10.63 -6.72 -17.28
CA ASP A 81 -11.66 -7.22 -18.20
C ASP A 81 -11.07 -7.86 -19.46
N LYS A 82 -9.83 -7.51 -19.82
CA LYS A 82 -9.15 -7.94 -21.05
C LYS A 82 -7.91 -8.78 -20.77
N ASP A 83 -7.22 -8.49 -19.68
CA ASP A 83 -5.94 -9.10 -19.35
C ASP A 83 -6.06 -10.00 -18.12
N ASN A 84 -5.39 -11.15 -18.17
CA ASN A 84 -5.25 -12.02 -17.01
C ASN A 84 -4.29 -11.40 -15.98
N VAL A 85 -4.44 -11.76 -14.70
CA VAL A 85 -3.59 -11.30 -13.58
C VAL A 85 -2.10 -11.51 -13.90
N TYR A 86 -1.75 -12.67 -14.48
CA TYR A 86 -0.37 -12.99 -14.84
C TYR A 86 0.20 -12.05 -15.91
N THR A 87 -0.61 -11.65 -16.88
CA THR A 87 -0.21 -10.69 -17.93
C THR A 87 -0.01 -9.31 -17.33
N GLN A 88 -0.90 -8.87 -16.43
CA GLN A 88 -0.76 -7.56 -15.77
C GLN A 88 0.47 -7.51 -14.87
N LEU A 89 0.73 -8.59 -14.11
CA LEU A 89 1.94 -8.73 -13.29
C LEU A 89 3.21 -8.72 -14.15
N SER A 90 3.23 -9.42 -15.28
CA SER A 90 4.40 -9.44 -16.15
C SER A 90 4.73 -8.06 -16.69
N HIS A 91 3.73 -7.28 -17.11
CA HIS A 91 3.93 -5.89 -17.52
C HIS A 91 4.47 -5.01 -16.38
N LEU A 92 3.93 -5.16 -15.17
CA LEU A 92 4.42 -4.43 -14.00
C LEU A 92 5.88 -4.76 -13.71
N TYR A 93 6.26 -6.04 -13.72
CA TYR A 93 7.64 -6.44 -13.45
C TYR A 93 8.61 -6.04 -14.56
N ILE A 94 8.22 -6.16 -15.83
CA ILE A 94 9.04 -5.68 -16.96
C ILE A 94 9.27 -4.16 -16.82
N GLY A 95 8.21 -3.39 -16.54
CA GLY A 95 8.33 -1.95 -16.29
C GLY A 95 9.24 -1.64 -15.09
N ALA A 96 9.07 -2.36 -13.98
CA ALA A 96 9.89 -2.20 -12.78
C ALA A 96 11.37 -2.53 -13.04
N ILE A 97 11.67 -3.58 -13.83
CA ILE A 97 13.03 -3.95 -14.22
C ILE A 97 13.65 -2.85 -15.08
N ILE A 98 12.93 -2.35 -16.09
CA ILE A 98 13.42 -1.28 -16.97
C ILE A 98 13.73 -0.02 -16.16
N ILE A 99 12.80 0.42 -15.31
CA ILE A 99 12.99 1.60 -14.45
C ILE A 99 14.16 1.39 -13.48
N SER A 100 14.29 0.20 -12.89
CA SER A 100 15.38 -0.12 -11.97
C SER A 100 16.74 -0.12 -12.67
N ILE A 101 16.85 -0.64 -13.89
CA ILE A 101 18.08 -0.60 -14.69
C ILE A 101 18.46 0.83 -15.05
N LEU A 102 17.49 1.63 -15.54
CA LEU A 102 17.72 3.04 -15.87
C LEU A 102 18.17 3.83 -14.64
N PHE A 103 17.54 3.60 -13.49
CA PHE A 103 17.91 4.25 -12.24
C PHE A 103 19.29 3.81 -11.75
N TYR A 104 19.64 2.52 -11.88
CA TYR A 104 20.97 2.02 -11.56
C TYR A 104 22.06 2.67 -12.42
N ILE A 105 21.85 2.80 -13.73
CA ILE A 105 22.81 3.46 -14.64
C ILE A 105 23.02 4.92 -14.25
N PHE A 106 21.95 5.62 -13.86
CA PHE A 106 22.02 7.04 -13.51
C PHE A 106 22.63 7.27 -12.12
N ALA A 107 22.18 6.51 -11.10
CA ALA A 107 22.42 6.81 -9.69
C ALA A 107 23.10 5.67 -8.88
N GLY A 108 23.21 4.46 -9.43
CA GLY A 108 23.62 3.25 -8.70
C GLY A 108 25.08 3.22 -8.27
N ASP A 109 25.96 3.98 -8.94
CA ASP A 109 27.39 4.09 -8.63
C ASP A 109 27.67 4.84 -7.31
N GLY A 110 26.68 5.56 -6.77
CA GLY A 110 26.86 6.38 -5.56
C GLY A 110 27.38 7.79 -5.81
N LYS A 111 27.48 8.23 -7.07
CA LYS A 111 28.00 9.56 -7.48
C LYS A 111 27.21 10.72 -6.88
N PHE A 112 25.91 10.52 -6.63
CA PHE A 112 25.01 11.53 -6.07
C PHE A 112 24.87 11.45 -4.54
N ASN A 113 25.74 10.71 -3.85
CA ASN A 113 25.72 10.60 -2.38
C ASN A 113 26.35 11.82 -1.66
N SER A 114 26.07 13.04 -2.14
CA SER A 114 26.61 14.30 -1.59
C SER A 114 25.61 15.09 -0.75
N PHE A 115 24.36 14.62 -0.66
CA PHE A 115 23.31 15.31 0.08
C PHE A 115 23.54 15.21 1.61
N THR A 116 23.21 16.27 2.35
CA THR A 116 23.25 16.29 3.83
C THR A 116 22.05 15.60 4.48
N ASN A 117 20.94 15.41 3.75
CA ASN A 117 19.75 14.77 4.30
C ASN A 117 19.88 13.23 4.31
N PRO A 118 19.69 12.55 5.46
CA PRO A 118 19.84 11.09 5.57
C PRO A 118 18.98 10.28 4.58
N SER A 119 17.75 10.74 4.30
CA SER A 119 16.86 10.05 3.34
C SER A 119 17.38 10.11 1.90
N MET A 120 18.02 11.22 1.51
CA MET A 120 18.59 11.38 0.17
C MET A 120 19.89 10.60 0.03
N GLN A 121 20.71 10.56 1.08
CA GLN A 121 21.88 9.68 1.12
C GLN A 121 21.50 8.22 0.95
N PHE A 122 20.41 7.77 1.61
CA PHE A 122 19.96 6.38 1.46
C PHE A 122 19.55 6.04 0.02
N ILE A 123 18.89 6.95 -0.70
CA ILE A 123 18.44 6.73 -2.08
C ILE A 123 19.63 6.68 -3.06
N PHE A 124 20.60 7.58 -2.89
CA PHE A 124 21.75 7.74 -3.79
C PHE A 124 23.01 7.02 -3.32
N ARG A 125 22.95 6.20 -2.26
CA ARG A 125 24.08 5.37 -1.83
C ARG A 125 24.42 4.35 -2.91
N LYS A 126 25.66 3.86 -2.93
CA LYS A 126 26.05 2.75 -3.80
C LYS A 126 25.20 1.51 -3.50
N TRP A 127 24.63 0.89 -4.53
CA TRP A 127 23.69 -0.22 -4.37
C TRP A 127 24.38 -1.51 -3.91
N PHE A 128 25.58 -1.77 -4.43
CA PHE A 128 26.35 -2.98 -4.13
C PHE A 128 27.51 -2.65 -3.17
N VAL A 129 27.23 -2.76 -1.87
CA VAL A 129 28.24 -2.63 -0.80
C VAL A 129 28.70 -4.02 -0.33
N ASN A 130 27.77 -4.87 0.13
CA ASN A 130 28.04 -6.24 0.59
C ASN A 130 27.15 -7.27 -0.14
N PRO A 131 27.45 -7.62 -1.40
CA PRO A 131 26.57 -8.50 -2.18
C PRO A 131 26.41 -9.89 -1.55
N LYS A 132 27.44 -10.48 -0.95
CA LYS A 132 27.34 -11.84 -0.40
C LYS A 132 26.29 -11.99 0.72
N GLU A 133 26.14 -10.97 1.56
CA GLU A 133 25.17 -10.95 2.66
C GLU A 133 23.79 -10.46 2.19
N ALA A 134 23.75 -9.51 1.26
CA ALA A 134 22.51 -8.88 0.83
C ALA A 134 21.68 -9.76 -0.12
N TRP A 135 22.31 -10.55 -0.98
CA TRP A 135 21.61 -11.31 -2.03
C TRP A 135 20.58 -12.32 -1.49
N PRO A 136 20.85 -13.11 -0.45
CA PRO A 136 19.85 -14.00 0.14
C PRO A 136 18.61 -13.25 0.65
N ILE A 137 18.83 -12.10 1.31
CA ILE A 137 17.74 -11.27 1.85
C ILE A 137 16.93 -10.64 0.72
N ILE A 138 17.60 -10.14 -0.33
CA ILE A 138 16.95 -9.57 -1.52
C ILE A 138 16.13 -10.64 -2.24
N PHE A 139 16.66 -11.85 -2.40
CA PHE A 139 15.94 -12.96 -3.03
C PHE A 139 14.68 -13.32 -2.25
N PHE A 140 14.79 -13.49 -0.93
CA PHE A 140 13.65 -13.77 -0.06
C PHE A 140 12.59 -12.67 -0.11
N MET A 141 13.03 -11.40 0.02
CA MET A 141 12.15 -10.23 -0.09
C MET A 141 11.48 -10.14 -1.47
N GLY A 142 12.20 -10.49 -2.54
CA GLY A 142 11.68 -10.57 -3.90
C GLY A 142 10.60 -11.63 -4.06
N CYS A 143 10.82 -12.84 -3.53
CA CYS A 143 9.81 -13.91 -3.53
C CYS A 143 8.56 -13.52 -2.74
N CYS A 144 8.72 -12.99 -1.52
CA CYS A 144 7.61 -12.52 -0.71
C CYS A 144 6.85 -11.36 -1.39
N GLY A 145 7.57 -10.39 -1.95
CA GLY A 145 6.99 -9.28 -2.70
C GLY A 145 6.23 -9.75 -3.94
N ALA A 146 6.79 -10.71 -4.67
CA ALA A 146 6.13 -11.28 -5.85
C ALA A 146 4.81 -11.97 -5.50
N LEU A 147 4.82 -12.79 -4.44
CA LEU A 147 3.62 -13.43 -3.92
C LEU A 147 2.60 -12.40 -3.44
N ALA A 148 3.03 -11.37 -2.71
CA ALA A 148 2.16 -10.32 -2.19
C ALA A 148 1.46 -9.56 -3.32
N PHE A 149 2.20 -9.11 -4.34
CA PHE A 149 1.61 -8.43 -5.49
C PHE A 149 0.67 -9.34 -6.28
N ALA A 150 0.98 -10.63 -6.43
CA ALA A 150 0.08 -11.56 -7.08
C ALA A 150 -1.26 -11.71 -6.35
N LEU A 151 -1.23 -11.78 -5.01
CA LEU A 151 -2.44 -11.84 -4.18
C LEU A 151 -3.23 -10.53 -4.23
N VAL A 152 -2.54 -9.39 -4.12
CA VAL A 152 -3.16 -8.06 -4.19
C VAL A 152 -3.82 -7.84 -5.56
N PHE A 153 -3.13 -8.19 -6.65
CA PHE A 153 -3.68 -8.03 -8.00
C PHE A 153 -4.93 -8.88 -8.20
N ASN A 154 -4.90 -10.12 -7.74
CA ASN A 154 -6.05 -11.02 -7.78
C ASN A 154 -7.24 -10.46 -6.96
N ALA A 155 -6.96 -9.87 -5.80
CA ALA A 155 -7.97 -9.22 -4.97
C ALA A 155 -8.61 -8.02 -5.69
N TYR A 156 -7.81 -7.14 -6.29
CA TYR A 156 -8.32 -5.99 -7.05
C TYR A 156 -9.08 -6.39 -8.31
N ASN A 157 -8.62 -7.40 -9.06
CA ASN A 157 -9.31 -7.87 -10.26
C ASN A 157 -10.71 -8.43 -9.93
N LYS A 158 -10.82 -9.19 -8.84
CA LYS A 158 -12.10 -9.80 -8.46
C LYS A 158 -13.01 -8.85 -7.68
N GLY A 159 -12.44 -8.08 -6.75
CA GLY A 159 -13.18 -7.23 -5.82
C GLY A 159 -13.50 -5.83 -6.37
N SER A 160 -14.43 -5.13 -5.71
CA SER A 160 -14.56 -3.68 -5.86
C SER A 160 -13.34 -2.98 -5.25
N PRO A 161 -12.61 -2.11 -5.97
CA PRO A 161 -11.42 -1.43 -5.46
C PRO A 161 -11.67 -0.67 -4.16
N SER A 162 -12.83 -0.04 -4.01
CA SER A 162 -13.24 0.71 -2.81
C SER A 162 -13.39 -0.18 -1.57
N THR A 163 -13.71 -1.46 -1.77
CA THR A 163 -13.82 -2.44 -0.67
C THR A 163 -12.46 -3.04 -0.36
N VAL A 164 -11.70 -3.43 -1.39
CA VAL A 164 -10.37 -4.06 -1.24
C VAL A 164 -9.41 -3.09 -0.55
N SER A 165 -9.43 -1.81 -0.91
CA SER A 165 -8.53 -0.81 -0.31
C SER A 165 -8.74 -0.62 1.18
N LEU A 166 -9.94 -0.81 1.71
CA LEU A 166 -10.19 -0.76 3.14
C LEU A 166 -9.44 -1.87 3.89
N PHE A 167 -9.34 -3.05 3.29
CA PHE A 167 -8.61 -4.16 3.88
C PHE A 167 -7.09 -3.91 3.94
N GLU A 168 -6.55 -2.94 3.19
CA GLU A 168 -5.14 -2.54 3.32
C GLU A 168 -4.83 -2.01 4.73
N TYR A 169 -5.79 -1.38 5.42
CA TYR A 169 -5.60 -0.96 6.81
C TYR A 169 -5.34 -2.12 7.76
N SER A 170 -5.76 -3.34 7.41
CA SER A 170 -5.46 -4.54 8.20
C SER A 170 -3.97 -4.87 8.24
N LEU A 171 -3.15 -4.34 7.32
CA LEU A 171 -1.68 -4.48 7.36
C LEU A 171 -1.10 -3.99 8.69
N ILE A 172 -1.72 -2.98 9.30
CA ILE A 172 -1.29 -2.47 10.62
C ILE A 172 -1.49 -3.53 11.71
N LEU A 173 -2.56 -4.33 11.64
CA LEU A 173 -2.81 -5.40 12.59
C LEU A 173 -1.73 -6.48 12.47
N TYR A 174 -1.41 -6.88 11.24
CA TYR A 174 -0.32 -7.83 11.00
C TYR A 174 1.04 -7.28 11.44
N SER A 175 1.28 -5.98 11.22
CA SER A 175 2.49 -5.31 11.70
C SER A 175 2.62 -5.35 13.23
N ILE A 176 1.51 -5.18 13.96
CA ILE A 176 1.50 -5.26 15.43
C ILE A 176 1.79 -6.70 15.89
N ILE A 177 1.16 -7.68 15.25
CA ILE A 177 1.35 -9.11 15.58
C ILE A 177 2.82 -9.52 15.35
N ILE A 178 3.38 -9.15 14.20
CA ILE A 178 4.77 -9.47 13.85
C ILE A 178 5.74 -8.72 14.77
N GLY A 179 5.46 -7.44 15.06
CA GLY A 179 6.22 -6.63 16.03
C GLY A 179 6.32 -7.31 17.38
N TYR A 180 5.19 -7.81 17.89
CA TYR A 180 5.15 -8.53 19.15
C TYR A 180 5.89 -9.87 19.11
N LEU A 181 5.69 -10.69 18.07
CA LEU A 181 6.24 -12.05 17.99
C LEU A 181 7.75 -12.10 17.68
N ILE A 182 8.25 -11.19 16.86
CA ILE A 182 9.64 -11.22 16.37
C ILE A 182 10.53 -10.25 17.15
N PHE A 183 9.99 -9.09 17.54
CA PHE A 183 10.76 -8.00 18.12
C PHE A 183 10.48 -7.78 19.61
N ASP A 184 9.64 -8.60 20.24
CA ASP A 184 9.17 -8.44 21.63
C ASP A 184 8.59 -7.04 21.92
N GLU A 185 8.09 -6.36 20.88
CA GLU A 185 7.50 -5.03 21.00
C GLU A 185 6.07 -5.15 21.56
N SER A 186 5.92 -4.86 22.85
CA SER A 186 4.61 -4.89 23.50
C SER A 186 3.71 -3.75 23.00
N PRO A 187 2.49 -4.05 22.51
CA PRO A 187 1.60 -3.03 21.98
C PRO A 187 1.16 -2.06 23.09
N THR A 188 1.28 -0.77 22.82
CA THR A 188 0.79 0.27 23.74
C THR A 188 -0.73 0.31 23.77
N THR A 189 -1.32 0.90 24.81
CA THR A 189 -2.78 1.13 24.90
C THR A 189 -3.31 1.89 23.68
N ARG A 190 -2.55 2.84 23.17
CA ARG A 190 -2.88 3.58 21.95
C ARG A 190 -2.92 2.68 20.72
N THR A 191 -1.94 1.80 20.56
CA THR A 191 -1.88 0.79 19.49
C THR A 191 -3.11 -0.12 19.53
N LEU A 192 -3.54 -0.55 20.71
CA LEU A 192 -4.73 -1.39 20.90
C LEU A 192 -6.03 -0.67 20.54
N ILE A 193 -6.18 0.60 20.94
CA ILE A 193 -7.33 1.43 20.58
C ILE A 193 -7.42 1.60 19.06
N GLY A 194 -6.31 1.99 18.42
CA GLY A 194 -6.27 2.17 16.98
C GLY A 194 -6.54 0.88 16.20
N ALA A 195 -5.94 -0.24 16.65
CA ALA A 195 -6.20 -1.57 16.08
C ALA A 195 -7.69 -1.96 16.18
N SER A 196 -8.32 -1.73 17.34
CA SER A 196 -9.74 -2.01 17.55
C SER A 196 -10.62 -1.22 16.58
N ILE A 197 -10.30 0.06 16.34
CA ILE A 197 -11.02 0.91 15.39
C ILE A 197 -10.90 0.37 13.95
N ILE A 198 -9.68 -0.03 13.54
CA ILE A 198 -9.44 -0.61 12.22
C ILE A 198 -10.28 -1.88 12.04
N VAL A 199 -10.22 -2.80 13.01
CA VAL A 199 -10.99 -4.07 12.96
C VAL A 199 -12.48 -3.80 12.86
N LEU A 200 -13.03 -2.93 13.73
CA LEU A 200 -14.46 -2.61 13.74
C LEU A 200 -14.91 -1.96 12.43
N SER A 201 -14.08 -1.09 11.84
CA SER A 201 -14.38 -0.45 10.55
C SER A 201 -14.48 -1.46 9.40
N GLY A 202 -13.56 -2.45 9.36
CA GLY A 202 -13.56 -3.51 8.36
C GLY A 202 -14.74 -4.47 8.51
N ILE A 203 -15.03 -4.88 9.75
CA ILE A 203 -16.18 -5.74 10.08
C ILE A 203 -17.49 -5.04 9.69
N TYR A 204 -17.63 -3.75 9.99
CA TYR A 204 -18.82 -2.97 9.65
C TYR A 204 -19.09 -2.95 8.15
N ILE A 205 -18.06 -2.73 7.32
CA ILE A 205 -18.20 -2.77 5.87
C ILE A 205 -18.57 -4.19 5.39
N TYR A 206 -17.86 -5.21 5.87
CA TYR A 206 -18.09 -6.59 5.45
C TYR A 206 -19.54 -7.05 5.68
N PHE A 207 -20.05 -6.90 6.92
CA PHE A 207 -21.42 -7.31 7.23
C PHE A 207 -22.45 -6.53 6.41
N ARG A 208 -22.21 -5.24 6.18
CA ARG A 208 -23.14 -4.42 5.43
C ARG A 208 -23.18 -4.76 3.95
N GLU A 209 -22.04 -5.10 3.35
CA GLU A 209 -22.00 -5.54 1.95
C GLU A 209 -22.71 -6.87 1.78
N LYS A 210 -22.54 -7.79 2.73
CA LYS A 210 -23.28 -9.05 2.78
C LYS A 210 -24.79 -8.84 2.89
N VAL A 211 -25.24 -7.86 3.68
CA VAL A 211 -26.68 -7.53 3.85
C VAL A 211 -27.29 -6.90 2.59
N LYS A 212 -26.51 -6.22 1.74
CA LYS A 212 -27.05 -5.48 0.59
C LYS A 212 -27.14 -6.30 -0.70
N ASN A 213 -26.66 -7.55 -0.74
CA ASN A 213 -26.49 -8.34 -1.99
C ASN A 213 -25.78 -7.56 -3.12
N ASN A 214 -25.07 -6.48 -2.78
CA ASN A 214 -24.21 -5.79 -3.74
C ASN A 214 -22.98 -6.66 -3.87
N LEU A 215 -22.80 -7.27 -5.05
CA LEU A 215 -21.72 -8.21 -5.28
C LEU A 215 -20.37 -7.58 -4.89
N ILE A 216 -19.71 -8.19 -3.92
CA ILE A 216 -18.33 -7.86 -3.52
C ILE A 216 -17.38 -8.20 -4.69
N VAL A 217 -17.82 -9.11 -5.55
CA VAL A 217 -17.16 -9.56 -6.78
C VAL A 217 -17.86 -8.91 -7.97
N THR A 218 -17.15 -8.16 -8.81
CA THR A 218 -17.73 -7.73 -10.09
C THR A 218 -18.10 -8.97 -10.89
N GLU A 219 -19.36 -9.09 -11.34
CA GLU A 219 -19.85 -10.12 -12.26
C GLU A 219 -19.18 -9.97 -13.65
N ASN A 220 -17.86 -10.13 -13.72
CA ASN A 220 -17.21 -10.44 -14.98
C ASN A 220 -16.77 -11.91 -14.88
N PRO A 221 -17.28 -12.79 -15.76
CA PRO A 221 -16.89 -14.19 -15.74
C PRO A 221 -15.37 -14.25 -15.93
N ILE A 222 -14.70 -14.89 -14.98
CA ILE A 222 -13.31 -15.30 -15.11
C ILE A 222 -13.28 -16.18 -16.37
N ARG A 223 -12.78 -15.65 -17.48
CA ARG A 223 -12.44 -16.43 -18.66
C ARG A 223 -11.03 -17.00 -18.52
#